data_AF-A0A0F7JN70-F1
#
_entry.id   AF-A0A0F7JN70-F1
#
_cell.length_a   1.000
_cell.length_b   1.000
_cell.length_c   1.000
_cell.angle_alpha   90.00
_cell.angle_beta   90.00
_cell.angle_gamma   90.00
#
_symmetry.space_group_name_H-M   'P 1'
#
loop_
_entity.id
_entity.type
_entity.pdbx_description
1 polymer ?
#
loop_
_entity_poly.entity_id
_entity_poly.type
_entity_poly.pdbx_seq_one_letter_code
_entity_poly.pdbx_strand_id
1 'polypeptide(L)'
;MRAAPRRWPGASLNEAQALEAFGQGRLGAVLTGPWNHLPLVTSGVTYSVQPLPALPGVPQSWQPIVGYQSVAVDARTSAGREAEALALHLTRPDAQLALYRAGGRLPAHPAAQEQLRAQGDPWGFIQAVRAGRPEAAFGNDGSAWDRAQATLDGALGRQGCP
;
A
#
# COMPACT_ATOMS: atom_id res chain seq x y z
N MET A 1 -12.31 -27.66 -27.29
CA MET A 1 -12.97 -26.34 -27.34
C MET A 1 -12.37 -25.45 -26.25
N ARG A 2 -11.53 -24.47 -26.61
CA ARG A 2 -11.07 -23.45 -25.63
C ARG A 2 -12.21 -22.45 -25.48
N ALA A 3 -12.69 -22.27 -24.24
CA ALA A 3 -13.64 -21.21 -23.96
C ALA A 3 -13.02 -19.86 -24.35
N ALA A 4 -13.75 -19.06 -25.14
CA ALA A 4 -13.35 -17.70 -25.44
C ALA A 4 -13.16 -16.92 -24.11
N PRO A 5 -12.16 -16.03 -24.00
CA PRO A 5 -12.00 -15.21 -22.81
C PRO A 5 -13.29 -14.43 -22.59
N ARG A 6 -13.91 -14.59 -21.41
CA ARG A 6 -15.04 -13.75 -20.99
C ARG A 6 -14.57 -12.30 -21.05
N ARG A 7 -15.06 -11.54 -22.03
CA ARG A 7 -14.98 -10.07 -22.01
C ARG A 7 -15.69 -9.62 -20.73
N TRP A 8 -14.92 -9.18 -19.74
CA TRP A 8 -15.49 -8.43 -18.63
C TRP A 8 -15.97 -7.10 -19.21
N PRO A 9 -17.27 -6.76 -19.11
CA PRO A 9 -17.74 -5.41 -19.38
C PRO A 9 -17.32 -4.57 -18.16
N GLY A 10 -16.06 -4.16 -18.12
CA GLY A 10 -15.50 -3.47 -16.97
C GLY A 10 -15.65 -1.97 -17.12
N ALA A 11 -16.66 -1.38 -16.49
CA ALA A 11 -16.49 -0.02 -15.99
C ALA A 11 -15.24 -0.02 -15.11
N SER A 12 -14.31 0.91 -15.32
CA SER A 12 -13.15 1.07 -14.44
C SER A 12 -13.67 1.37 -13.03
N LEU A 13 -13.50 0.42 -12.11
CA LEU A 13 -13.82 0.65 -10.70
C LEU A 13 -12.73 1.52 -10.12
N ASN A 14 -13.11 2.60 -9.43
CA ASN A 14 -12.18 3.26 -8.52
C ASN A 14 -11.92 2.39 -7.28
N GLU A 15 -10.97 2.79 -6.43
CA GLU A 15 -10.58 1.99 -5.26
C GLU A 15 -11.77 1.71 -4.32
N ALA A 16 -12.62 2.69 -4.05
CA ALA A 16 -13.78 2.52 -3.17
C ALA A 16 -14.77 1.50 -3.73
N GLN A 17 -15.08 1.57 -5.02
CA GLN A 17 -15.95 0.62 -5.70
C GLN A 17 -15.36 -0.79 -5.75
N ALA A 18 -14.04 -0.89 -5.94
CA ALA A 18 -13.34 -2.17 -5.93
C ALA A 18 -13.36 -2.81 -4.53
N LEU A 19 -13.11 -2.04 -3.48
CA LEU A 19 -13.18 -2.52 -2.09
C LEU A 19 -14.59 -2.95 -1.71
N GLU A 20 -15.61 -2.17 -2.10
CA GLU A 20 -17.01 -2.54 -1.87
C GLU A 20 -17.37 -3.84 -2.59
N ALA A 21 -17.02 -3.96 -3.87
CA ALA A 21 -17.28 -5.17 -4.64
C ALA A 21 -16.52 -6.38 -4.08
N PHE A 22 -15.30 -6.20 -3.59
CA PHE A 22 -14.53 -7.23 -2.90
C PHE A 22 -15.19 -7.67 -1.60
N GLY A 23 -15.60 -6.72 -0.74
CA GLY A 23 -16.32 -7.02 0.50
C GLY A 23 -17.65 -7.75 0.29
N GLN A 24 -18.32 -7.50 -0.85
CA GLN A 24 -19.54 -8.19 -1.27
C GLN A 24 -19.28 -9.54 -1.99
N GLY A 25 -18.04 -9.99 -2.10
CA GLY A 25 -17.67 -11.23 -2.79
C GLY A 25 -17.82 -11.20 -4.32
N ARG A 26 -17.98 -10.01 -4.91
CA ARG A 26 -18.08 -9.81 -6.36
C ARG A 26 -16.71 -9.72 -7.05
N LEU A 27 -15.64 -9.49 -6.28
CA LEU A 27 -14.26 -9.58 -6.75
C LEU A 27 -13.50 -10.66 -5.99
N GLY A 28 -12.67 -11.44 -6.69
CA GLY A 28 -11.82 -12.47 -6.08
C GLY A 28 -10.52 -11.92 -5.49
N ALA A 29 -10.08 -10.74 -5.91
CA ALA A 29 -8.90 -10.07 -5.42
C ALA A 29 -9.00 -8.55 -5.63
N VAL A 30 -8.30 -7.78 -4.80
CA VAL A 30 -8.13 -6.32 -4.92
C VAL A 30 -6.67 -5.95 -4.71
N LEU A 31 -6.13 -5.07 -5.55
CA LEU A 31 -4.82 -4.46 -5.34
C LEU A 31 -5.00 -3.23 -4.45
N THR A 32 -4.41 -3.24 -3.27
CA THR A 32 -4.55 -2.14 -2.30
C THR A 32 -3.37 -2.08 -1.33
N GLY A 33 -3.40 -1.13 -0.40
CA GLY A 33 -2.38 -0.92 0.62
C GLY A 33 -2.87 -1.11 2.06
N PRO A 34 -1.95 -1.02 3.03
CA PRO A 34 -2.23 -1.26 4.44
C PRO A 34 -3.21 -0.27 5.07
N TRP A 35 -3.45 0.90 4.45
CA TRP A 35 -4.49 1.84 4.86
C TRP A 35 -5.90 1.24 4.87
N ASN A 36 -6.14 0.18 4.09
CA ASN A 36 -7.42 -0.53 4.05
C ASN A 36 -7.46 -1.78 4.94
N HIS A 37 -6.41 -2.10 5.71
CA HIS A 37 -6.41 -3.26 6.59
C HIS A 37 -7.57 -3.20 7.61
N LEU A 38 -7.69 -2.09 8.35
CA LEU A 38 -8.73 -1.95 9.36
C LEU A 38 -10.14 -1.97 8.73
N PRO A 39 -10.44 -1.20 7.65
CA PRO A 39 -11.71 -1.32 6.92
C PRO A 39 -12.05 -2.77 6.51
N LEU A 40 -11.09 -3.50 5.92
CA LEU A 40 -11.29 -4.88 5.48
C LEU A 40 -11.60 -5.82 6.65
N VAL A 41 -10.84 -5.75 7.75
CA VAL A 41 -11.13 -6.51 8.98
C VAL A 41 -12.54 -6.19 9.51
N THR A 42 -12.92 -4.91 9.55
CA THR A 42 -14.24 -4.49 10.06
C THR A 42 -15.41 -4.88 9.15
N SER A 43 -15.16 -5.09 7.86
CA SER A 43 -16.20 -5.51 6.90
C SER A 43 -16.65 -6.97 7.09
N GLY A 44 -15.88 -7.78 7.83
CA GLY A 44 -16.14 -9.20 8.03
C GLY A 44 -15.78 -10.10 6.84
N VAL A 45 -15.21 -9.54 5.76
CA VAL A 45 -14.70 -10.35 4.64
C VAL A 45 -13.56 -11.24 5.12
N THR A 46 -13.57 -12.52 4.73
CA THR A 46 -12.43 -13.41 4.94
C THR A 46 -11.43 -13.19 3.81
N TYR A 47 -10.25 -12.69 4.12
CA TYR A 47 -9.24 -12.39 3.12
C TYR A 47 -7.83 -12.79 3.60
N SER A 48 -6.88 -12.75 2.68
CA SER A 48 -5.46 -12.90 2.98
C SER A 48 -4.66 -11.91 2.15
N VAL A 49 -3.57 -11.38 2.68
CA VAL A 49 -2.67 -10.48 1.95
C VAL A 49 -1.45 -11.23 1.44
N GLN A 50 -1.15 -11.08 0.15
CA GLN A 50 0.01 -11.70 -0.49
C GLN A 50 0.77 -10.65 -1.34
N PRO A 51 2.11 -10.73 -1.43
CA PRO A 51 2.86 -9.99 -2.44
C PRO A 51 2.36 -10.33 -3.85
N LEU A 52 2.41 -9.37 -4.77
CA LEU A 52 2.04 -9.65 -6.15
C LEU A 52 3.05 -10.63 -6.77
N PRO A 53 2.59 -11.69 -7.45
CA PRO A 53 3.47 -12.59 -8.16
C PRO A 53 4.13 -11.89 -9.36
N ALA A 54 5.20 -12.50 -9.88
CA ALA A 54 5.73 -12.09 -11.18
C ALA A 54 4.67 -12.28 -12.27
N LEU A 55 4.59 -11.33 -13.19
CA LEU A 55 3.69 -11.44 -14.34
C LEU A 55 4.27 -12.42 -15.38
N PRO A 56 3.42 -13.15 -16.11
CA PRO A 56 3.88 -14.05 -17.17
C PRO A 56 4.78 -13.32 -18.18
N GLY A 57 5.96 -13.87 -18.46
CA GLY A 57 6.92 -13.27 -19.40
C GLY A 57 7.72 -12.08 -18.87
N VAL A 58 7.51 -11.66 -17.61
CA VAL A 58 8.30 -10.63 -16.95
C VAL A 58 9.26 -11.32 -15.97
N PRO A 59 10.59 -11.27 -16.19
CA PRO A 59 11.56 -11.95 -15.34
C PRO A 59 11.70 -11.31 -13.95
N GLN A 60 11.28 -10.06 -13.81
CA GLN A 60 11.30 -9.34 -12.54
C GLN A 60 10.02 -9.57 -11.76
N SER A 61 10.18 -9.87 -10.47
CA SER A 61 9.07 -9.83 -9.51
C SER A 61 8.50 -8.41 -9.42
N TRP A 62 7.21 -8.32 -9.15
CA TRP A 62 6.54 -7.03 -8.97
C TRP A 62 7.15 -6.28 -7.77
N GLN A 63 7.37 -4.97 -7.93
CA GLN A 63 7.98 -4.11 -6.93
C GLN A 63 7.05 -2.91 -6.68
N PRO A 64 6.33 -2.86 -5.54
CA PRO A 64 5.52 -1.70 -5.21
C PRO A 64 6.40 -0.47 -5.00
N ILE A 65 5.80 0.70 -5.20
CA ILE A 65 6.32 1.94 -4.63
C ILE A 65 6.02 1.93 -3.13
N VAL A 66 7.03 2.21 -2.32
CA VAL A 66 6.96 2.23 -0.86
C VAL A 66 7.08 3.66 -0.38
N GLY A 67 5.99 4.21 0.15
CA GLY A 67 5.97 5.45 0.90
C GLY A 67 6.29 5.22 2.38
N TYR A 68 6.96 6.19 3.02
CA TYR A 68 7.26 6.18 4.44
C TYR A 68 6.67 7.42 5.10
N GLN A 69 6.16 7.25 6.32
CA GLN A 69 5.77 8.38 7.16
C GLN A 69 6.88 8.67 8.15
N SER A 70 7.36 9.91 8.17
CA SER A 70 8.40 10.38 9.09
C SER A 70 7.85 11.37 10.10
N VAL A 71 8.53 11.46 11.25
CA VAL A 71 8.36 12.59 12.18
C VAL A 71 9.54 13.52 11.94
N ALA A 72 9.26 14.78 11.62
CA ALA A 72 10.25 15.82 11.42
C ALA A 72 10.13 16.88 12.51
N VAL A 73 11.26 17.44 12.91
CA VAL A 73 11.33 18.56 13.86
C VAL A 73 11.54 19.85 13.06
N ASP A 74 10.70 20.87 13.29
CA ASP A 74 10.92 22.19 12.68
C ASP A 74 12.24 22.77 13.21
N ALA A 75 13.17 23.08 12.30
CA ALA A 75 14.46 23.66 12.62
C ALA A 75 14.38 25.01 13.36
N ARG A 76 13.23 25.68 13.33
CA ARG A 76 12.98 26.98 13.96
C ARG A 76 12.29 26.87 15.32
N THR A 77 12.00 25.66 15.80
CA THR A 77 11.32 25.49 17.09
C THR A 77 12.15 26.05 18.25
N SER A 78 11.50 26.72 19.20
CA SER A 78 12.14 27.16 20.44
C SER A 78 12.32 26.02 21.46
N ALA A 79 11.67 24.86 21.23
CA ALA A 79 11.70 23.68 22.11
C ALA A 79 12.38 22.49 21.41
N GLY A 80 13.60 22.70 20.90
CA GLY A 80 14.30 21.72 20.05
C GLY A 80 14.52 20.37 20.73
N ARG A 81 14.93 20.40 22.00
CA ARG A 81 15.23 19.19 22.79
C ARG A 81 13.98 18.37 23.05
N GLU A 82 12.87 19.02 23.42
CA GLU A 82 11.60 18.37 23.71
C GLU A 82 10.97 17.81 22.43
N ALA A 83 11.04 18.57 21.33
CA ALA A 83 10.56 18.14 20.02
C ALA A 83 11.34 16.93 19.50
N GLU A 84 12.67 16.94 19.64
CA GLU A 84 13.52 15.78 19.30
C GLU A 84 13.20 14.58 20.19
N ALA A 85 13.06 14.77 21.50
CA ALA A 85 12.69 13.69 22.43
C ALA A 85 11.34 13.07 22.07
N LEU A 86 10.36 13.88 21.67
CA LEU A 86 9.06 13.40 21.20
C LEU A 86 9.19 12.62 19.87
N ALA A 87 9.95 13.14 18.90
CA ALA A 87 10.19 12.47 17.63
C ALA A 87 10.87 11.10 17.83
N LEU A 88 11.88 11.03 18.69
CA LEU A 88 12.52 9.77 19.08
C LEU A 88 11.53 8.85 19.78
N HIS A 89 10.69 9.37 20.69
CA HIS A 89 9.69 8.57 21.38
C HIS A 89 8.70 7.90 20.42
N LEU A 90 8.18 8.65 19.44
CA LEU A 90 7.20 8.17 18.45
C LEU A 90 7.78 7.14 17.48
N THR A 91 9.10 7.13 17.28
CA THR A 91 9.78 6.19 16.39
C THR A 91 10.22 4.90 17.08
N ARG A 92 10.04 4.76 18.39
CA ARG A 92 10.34 3.53 19.14
C ARG A 92 9.42 2.35 18.71
N PRO A 93 9.88 1.09 18.84
CA PRO A 93 9.11 -0.07 18.43
C PRO A 93 7.73 -0.17 19.11
N ASP A 94 7.67 0.10 20.41
CA ASP A 94 6.45 0.06 21.22
C ASP A 94 5.46 1.15 20.79
N ALA A 95 5.94 2.36 20.53
CA ALA A 95 5.12 3.46 20.03
C ALA A 95 4.55 3.15 18.63
N GLN A 96 5.37 2.61 17.73
CA GLN A 96 4.89 2.21 16.39
C GLN A 96 3.86 1.08 16.46
N LEU A 97 4.00 0.12 17.38
CA LEU A 97 2.98 -0.91 17.61
C LEU A 97 1.68 -0.34 18.20
N ALA A 98 1.77 0.66 19.07
CA ALA A 98 0.60 1.36 19.58
C ALA A 98 -0.15 2.10 18.45
N LEU A 99 0.58 2.79 17.56
CA LEU A 99 0.02 3.43 16.37
C LEU A 99 -0.62 2.42 15.41
N TYR A 100 0.01 1.26 15.22
CA TYR A 100 -0.56 0.17 14.43
C TYR A 100 -1.89 -0.33 15.02
N ARG A 101 -1.94 -0.58 16.33
CA ARG A 101 -3.18 -1.04 16.99
C ARG A 101 -4.30 0.00 16.95
N ALA A 102 -3.95 1.29 17.01
CA ALA A 102 -4.91 2.37 17.01
C ALA A 102 -5.49 2.69 15.62
N GLY A 103 -4.68 2.57 14.56
CA GLY A 103 -5.07 3.05 13.23
C GLY A 103 -4.59 2.23 12.04
N GLY A 104 -4.05 1.02 12.26
CA GLY A 104 -3.61 0.10 11.20
C GLY A 104 -2.31 0.50 10.49
N ARG A 105 -1.63 1.58 10.92
CA ARG A 105 -0.37 2.03 10.31
C ARG A 105 0.74 1.01 10.59
N LEU A 106 1.27 0.39 9.52
CA LEU A 106 2.33 -0.60 9.69
C LEU A 106 3.60 0.02 10.27
N PRO A 107 4.27 -0.66 11.21
CA PRO A 107 5.53 -0.19 11.75
C PRO A 107 6.64 -0.27 10.70
N ALA A 108 7.50 0.74 10.66
CA ALA A 108 8.74 0.72 9.89
C ALA A 108 9.89 0.05 10.67
N HIS A 109 9.83 0.05 12.01
CA HIS A 109 10.89 -0.50 12.84
C HIS A 109 10.95 -2.04 12.75
N PRO A 110 12.10 -2.66 12.43
CA PRO A 110 12.21 -4.12 12.25
C PRO A 110 11.73 -4.94 13.46
N ALA A 111 12.12 -4.53 14.68
CA ALA A 111 11.67 -5.20 15.90
C ALA A 111 10.14 -5.15 16.11
N ALA A 112 9.46 -4.10 15.67
CA ALA A 112 8.00 -4.02 15.73
C ALA A 112 7.34 -4.89 14.65
N GLN A 113 7.90 -4.90 13.43
CA GLN A 113 7.42 -5.78 12.35
C GLN A 113 7.53 -7.26 12.72
N GLU A 114 8.60 -7.65 13.42
CA GLU A 114 8.80 -9.03 13.89
C GLU A 114 7.65 -9.50 14.79
N GLN A 115 7.13 -8.62 15.64
CA GLN A 115 5.98 -8.93 16.51
C GLN A 115 4.66 -9.12 15.73
N LEU A 116 4.61 -8.71 14.47
CA LEU A 116 3.46 -8.89 13.59
C LEU A 116 3.59 -10.13 12.69
N ARG A 117 4.72 -10.86 12.73
CA ARG A 117 4.99 -12.00 11.84
C ARG A 117 3.93 -13.09 11.90
N ALA A 118 3.38 -13.35 13.09
CA ALA A 118 2.36 -14.38 13.30
C ALA A 118 0.92 -13.91 13.00
N GLN A 119 0.71 -12.64 12.58
CA GLN A 119 -0.63 -12.04 12.51
C GLN A 119 -1.31 -12.14 11.14
N GLY A 120 -0.76 -12.90 10.18
CA GLY A 120 -1.38 -13.11 8.87
C GLY A 120 -1.33 -11.87 7.99
N ASP A 121 -2.44 -11.16 7.84
CA ASP A 121 -2.62 -10.04 6.89
C ASP A 121 -1.61 -8.89 7.04
N PRO A 122 -1.29 -8.41 8.26
CA PRO A 122 -0.30 -7.34 8.44
C PRO A 122 1.08 -7.78 7.98
N TRP A 123 1.42 -9.07 8.17
CA TRP A 123 2.67 -9.62 7.70
C TRP A 123 2.71 -9.71 6.17
N GLY A 124 1.61 -10.05 5.52
CA GLY A 124 1.50 -10.03 4.06
C GLY A 124 1.82 -8.65 3.46
N PHE A 125 1.29 -7.58 4.06
CA PHE A 125 1.66 -6.22 3.64
C PHE A 125 3.14 -5.89 3.93
N ILE A 126 3.68 -6.29 5.09
CA ILE A 126 5.10 -6.10 5.41
C ILE A 126 5.99 -6.80 4.36
N GLN A 127 5.63 -7.99 3.90
CA GLN A 127 6.36 -8.71 2.85
C GLN A 127 6.30 -7.95 1.51
N ALA A 128 5.12 -7.45 1.12
CA ALA A 128 4.99 -6.64 -0.08
C ALA A 128 5.84 -5.36 -0.02
N VAL A 129 5.84 -4.67 1.12
CA VAL A 129 6.67 -3.48 1.36
C VAL A 129 8.16 -3.80 1.27
N ARG A 130 8.61 -4.91 1.86
CA ARG A 130 10.03 -5.34 1.81
C ARG A 130 10.52 -5.65 0.40
N ALA A 131 9.63 -6.06 -0.50
CA ALA A 131 9.94 -6.31 -1.90
C ALA A 131 9.88 -5.04 -2.77
N GLY A 132 9.40 -3.92 -2.23
CA GLY A 132 9.22 -2.69 -2.96
C GLY A 132 10.46 -1.82 -3.08
N ARG A 133 10.32 -0.76 -3.86
CA ARG A 133 11.30 0.32 -3.95
C ARG A 133 10.80 1.54 -3.22
N PRO A 134 11.68 2.27 -2.51
CA PRO A 134 11.28 3.56 -1.96
C PRO A 134 10.74 4.44 -3.09
N GLU A 135 9.67 5.17 -2.79
CA GLU A 135 9.26 6.30 -3.62
C GLU A 135 10.48 7.17 -3.87
N ALA A 136 10.77 7.44 -5.14
CA ALA A 136 11.86 8.35 -5.46
C ALA A 136 11.57 9.66 -4.73
N ALA A 137 12.56 10.22 -4.04
CA ALA A 137 12.47 11.58 -3.54
C ALA A 137 12.47 12.51 -4.76
N PHE A 138 11.32 12.63 -5.44
CA PHE A 138 11.10 13.67 -6.43
C PHE A 138 11.26 14.97 -5.66
N GLY A 139 12.40 15.64 -5.81
CA GLY A 139 12.69 16.85 -5.07
C GLY A 139 11.63 17.89 -5.39
N ASN A 140 10.66 18.09 -4.48
CA ASN A 140 9.50 18.98 -4.58
C ASN A 140 8.68 19.01 -5.90
N ASP A 141 9.04 18.23 -6.93
CA ASP A 141 8.32 18.16 -8.20
C ASP A 141 7.19 17.12 -8.11
N GLY A 142 6.05 17.54 -7.57
CA GLY A 142 4.84 16.72 -7.50
C GLY A 142 4.25 16.34 -8.87
N SER A 143 4.69 16.99 -9.96
CA SER A 143 4.13 16.75 -11.30
C SER A 143 4.57 15.42 -11.93
N ALA A 144 5.51 14.69 -11.29
CA ALA A 144 5.87 13.34 -11.70
C ALA A 144 4.67 12.37 -11.63
N TRP A 145 3.82 12.52 -10.60
CA TRP A 145 2.62 11.71 -10.44
C TRP A 145 1.59 11.99 -11.53
N ASP A 146 1.35 13.26 -11.84
CA ASP A 146 0.43 13.66 -12.91
C ASP A 146 0.90 13.13 -14.27
N ARG A 147 2.20 13.21 -14.56
CA ARG A 147 2.78 12.65 -15.80
C ARG A 147 2.61 11.14 -15.88
N ALA A 148 2.86 10.43 -14.77
CA ALA A 148 2.68 8.99 -14.71
C ALA A 148 1.21 8.59 -14.94
N GLN A 149 0.28 9.30 -14.30
CA GLN A 149 -1.16 9.08 -14.47
C GLN A 149 -1.59 9.34 -15.92
N ALA A 150 -1.21 10.48 -16.51
CA ALA A 150 -1.53 10.81 -17.89
C ALA A 150 -0.95 9.78 -18.89
N THR A 151 0.22 9.24 -18.61
CA THR A 151 0.83 8.17 -19.43
C THR A 151 0.02 6.88 -19.36
N LEU A 152 -0.41 6.49 -18.17
CA LEU A 152 -1.25 5.30 -17.96
C LEU A 152 -2.63 5.47 -18.62
N ASP A 153 -3.28 6.61 -18.42
CA ASP A 153 -4.57 6.92 -19.05
C ASP A 153 -4.45 6.93 -20.57
N GLY A 154 -3.36 7.49 -21.11
CA GLY A 154 -3.07 7.47 -22.54
C GLY A 154 -2.76 6.06 -23.06
N ALA A 155 -2.18 5.17 -22.26
CA ALA A 155 -1.95 3.78 -22.64
C ALA A 155 -3.24 2.98 -22.62
N LEU A 156 -4.09 3.16 -21.60
CA LEU A 156 -5.37 2.48 -21.44
C LEU A 156 -6.44 3.00 -22.41
N GLY A 157 -6.45 4.31 -22.69
CA GLY A 157 -7.32 4.95 -23.68
C GLY A 157 -6.95 4.61 -25.13
N ARG A 158 -5.68 4.26 -25.39
CA ARG A 158 -5.24 3.67 -26.66
C ARG A 158 -5.58 2.19 -26.79
N GLN A 159 -6.10 1.53 -25.75
CA GLN A 159 -6.64 0.16 -25.84
C GLN A 159 -8.08 0.12 -26.36
N GLY A 160 -8.44 0.99 -27.30
CA GLY A 160 -9.34 0.57 -28.36
C GLY A 160 -8.65 -0.54 -29.15
N CYS A 161 -8.62 -1.75 -28.61
CA CYS A 161 -8.05 -2.90 -29.30
C CYS A 161 -8.98 -3.34 -30.45
N PRO A 162 -8.41 -3.89 -31.54
CA PRO A 162 -9.17 -4.59 -32.58
C PRO A 162 -10.05 -5.73 -32.04
#